data_AF-A0AB40AI41-F1
#
_entry.id   AF-A0AB40AI41-F1
#
_cell.length_a   1.000
_cell.length_b   1.000
_cell.length_c   1.000
_cell.angle_alpha   90.00
_cell.angle_beta   90.00
_cell.angle_gamma   90.00
#
_symmetry.space_group_name_H-M   'P 1'
#
loop_
_entity.id
_entity.type
_entity.pdbx_description
1 polymer ?
#
loop_
_entity_poly.entity_id
_entity_poly.type
_entity_poly.pdbx_seq_one_letter_code
_entity_poly.pdbx_strand_id
1 'polypeptide(L)'
;MAASLAGSQWFRIWAFPAASAPLLRCKPCLLVRRRSLSVSASAVTGPADGEVRVRFAPSPTGNLHVGGARTALFNYLFARSKGGKFILRIEDTDLERSTRKSEEAMLNDLSWLGLDWDEGPGAGGEYGPYRQSERNSLYKQYAEKLLNSGHVYRCFCSSEELEQMKETAKQMQLPPVYTGKWATASDEEVQKELEKGTPYTYRFRVPKEGRLKIEDIIRGEVSWGLDTLGDFVILRSNGQPVYNFCVTVDDATMHISHVIRAEEHLPNTLRQALIYNALGFPMPSFAHVSLILAPDRSKLSKRHGATSVGQFREMGYLPQAMVNYLALLGWGDGTENEFFTIDQLVEKFSIDRVNKSGAVFDSAKLRWMNGQHLRALPSEELVKIIGERWKTAGILLESEGMFVKEATELLKDGIDLVTDADKVMSNLLSYPLNSTLTSAEGKPVLEDKLPEVASSLIAAYDSGELRKALEEGHAGWQKWVKSFGKLLKRKGKSLFMPLRVLLTGKLHGPDMGGSILLIYKAGINGDIVNPQIGFVTLDERFRTLKELDWEALKALQEAQPEPAATAFH
;
A
#
# COMPACT_ATOMS: atom_id res chain seq x y z
N MET A 1 -73.34 14.71 -9.68
CA MET A 1 -73.20 14.39 -11.11
C MET A 1 -71.88 13.63 -11.24
N ALA A 2 -71.89 12.29 -11.11
CA ALA A 2 -71.92 11.28 -12.21
C ALA A 2 -70.66 11.38 -13.11
N ALA A 3 -69.83 10.36 -13.41
CA ALA A 3 -69.85 8.89 -13.32
C ALA A 3 -68.37 8.39 -13.50
N SER A 4 -67.82 7.39 -12.77
CA SER A 4 -67.78 5.92 -13.05
C SER A 4 -67.09 5.55 -14.39
N LEU A 5 -65.99 4.75 -14.45
CA LEU A 5 -65.91 3.25 -14.50
C LEU A 5 -64.42 2.80 -14.45
N ALA A 6 -63.99 1.84 -13.60
CA ALA A 6 -63.74 0.38 -13.84
C ALA A 6 -62.60 0.04 -14.85
N GLY A 7 -61.67 -0.92 -14.67
CA GLY A 7 -61.45 -1.96 -13.66
C GLY A 7 -60.23 -2.87 -14.01
N SER A 8 -59.67 -3.50 -12.96
CA SER A 8 -58.98 -4.81 -12.81
C SER A 8 -57.85 -5.35 -13.74
N GLN A 9 -56.83 -5.86 -13.01
CA GLN A 9 -55.77 -6.87 -13.26
C GLN A 9 -56.13 -8.03 -14.20
N TRP A 10 -55.13 -8.75 -14.76
CA TRP A 10 -54.97 -10.23 -14.67
C TRP A 10 -53.60 -10.71 -15.24
N PHE A 11 -52.97 -11.61 -14.50
CA PHE A 11 -51.83 -12.47 -14.86
C PHE A 11 -52.12 -13.34 -16.09
N ARG A 12 -51.09 -13.67 -16.90
CA ARG A 12 -51.13 -14.85 -17.80
C ARG A 12 -49.81 -15.63 -17.80
N ILE A 13 -49.94 -16.87 -17.32
CA ILE A 13 -49.07 -18.03 -17.49
C ILE A 13 -49.03 -18.41 -18.98
N TRP A 14 -47.87 -18.84 -19.49
CA TRP A 14 -47.75 -19.47 -20.80
C TRP A 14 -47.48 -20.96 -20.66
N ALA A 15 -48.38 -21.76 -21.21
CA ALA A 15 -48.25 -23.20 -21.41
C ALA A 15 -47.94 -23.48 -22.89
N PHE A 16 -47.06 -24.45 -23.13
CA PHE A 16 -46.73 -24.99 -24.46
C PHE A 16 -47.90 -25.78 -25.07
N PRO A 17 -47.96 -25.84 -26.40
CA PRO A 17 -48.37 -27.07 -27.07
C PRO A 17 -47.41 -27.52 -28.18
N ALA A 18 -47.42 -28.84 -28.40
CA ALA A 18 -46.60 -29.61 -29.32
C ALA A 18 -47.30 -29.92 -30.67
N ALA A 19 -46.51 -30.49 -31.60
CA ALA A 19 -46.83 -31.13 -32.89
C ALA A 19 -47.08 -30.16 -34.08
N SER A 20 -46.70 -30.42 -35.34
CA SER A 20 -46.29 -31.64 -36.08
C SER A 20 -45.57 -31.25 -37.40
N ALA A 21 -44.77 -32.17 -37.95
CA ALA A 21 -43.94 -32.03 -39.16
C ALA A 21 -44.72 -32.02 -40.50
N PRO A 22 -44.04 -31.64 -41.61
CA PRO A 22 -44.07 -32.50 -42.80
C PRO A 22 -42.69 -32.80 -43.41
N LEU A 23 -42.62 -33.98 -44.01
CA LEU A 23 -41.51 -34.58 -44.74
C LEU A 23 -41.29 -33.89 -46.10
N LEU A 24 -40.05 -33.47 -46.39
CA LEU A 24 -39.54 -33.29 -47.75
C LEU A 24 -38.09 -33.79 -47.82
N ARG A 25 -37.83 -34.66 -48.79
CA ARG A 25 -36.64 -35.47 -48.97
C ARG A 25 -35.76 -34.82 -50.06
N CYS A 26 -34.53 -34.41 -49.74
CA CYS A 26 -33.50 -34.08 -50.74
C CYS A 26 -32.07 -34.31 -50.22
N LYS A 27 -31.42 -35.32 -50.83
CA LYS A 27 -29.99 -35.67 -51.08
C LYS A 27 -28.85 -35.29 -50.10
N PRO A 28 -27.79 -36.14 -50.01
CA PRO A 28 -26.84 -36.13 -48.92
C PRO A 28 -25.77 -35.05 -49.13
N CYS A 29 -25.69 -34.09 -48.21
CA CYS A 29 -24.54 -33.22 -48.07
C CYS A 29 -23.59 -33.87 -47.05
N LEU A 30 -22.37 -34.17 -47.47
CA LEU A 30 -21.28 -34.64 -46.60
C LEU A 30 -21.01 -33.60 -45.52
N LEU A 31 -21.60 -33.78 -44.34
CA LEU A 31 -21.31 -33.02 -43.14
C LEU A 31 -19.91 -33.43 -42.64
N VAL A 32 -18.90 -32.73 -43.12
CA VAL A 32 -17.61 -32.65 -42.44
C VAL A 32 -17.87 -32.03 -41.07
N ARG A 33 -17.83 -32.87 -40.03
CA ARG A 33 -17.80 -32.44 -38.63
C ARG A 33 -16.58 -31.52 -38.44
N ARG A 34 -16.79 -30.20 -38.52
CA ARG A 34 -15.82 -29.23 -38.00
C ARG A 34 -15.75 -29.45 -36.49
N ARG A 35 -14.71 -30.15 -36.03
CA ARG A 35 -14.34 -30.15 -34.62
C ARG A 35 -13.89 -28.73 -34.29
N SER A 36 -14.69 -27.98 -33.53
CA SER A 36 -14.20 -26.74 -32.91
C SER A 36 -13.09 -27.13 -31.94
N LEU A 37 -11.84 -26.73 -32.23
CA LEU A 37 -10.74 -26.84 -31.28
C LEU A 37 -11.01 -25.88 -30.11
N SER A 38 -11.66 -26.39 -29.08
CA SER A 38 -11.66 -25.76 -27.76
C SER A 38 -10.41 -26.22 -27.04
N VAL A 39 -9.41 -25.34 -26.91
CA VAL A 39 -8.34 -25.55 -25.94
C VAL A 39 -8.93 -25.17 -24.58
N SER A 40 -9.64 -26.12 -23.97
CA SER A 40 -9.94 -26.02 -22.55
C SER A 40 -8.64 -26.29 -21.81
N ALA A 41 -7.95 -25.21 -21.43
CA ALA A 41 -6.99 -25.26 -20.34
C ALA A 41 -7.79 -25.30 -19.04
N SER A 42 -8.54 -26.38 -18.82
CA SER A 42 -8.84 -26.77 -17.45
C SER A 42 -7.47 -26.99 -16.82
N ALA A 43 -7.17 -26.31 -15.72
CA ALA A 43 -6.06 -26.71 -14.87
C ALA A 43 -6.24 -28.22 -14.71
N VAL A 44 -5.37 -29.01 -15.35
CA VAL A 44 -5.17 -30.40 -14.92
C VAL A 44 -4.91 -30.20 -13.44
N THR A 45 -5.83 -30.72 -12.63
CA THR A 45 -5.83 -30.64 -11.17
C THR A 45 -4.41 -30.38 -10.71
N GLY A 46 -4.16 -29.18 -10.18
CA GLY A 46 -2.82 -28.74 -9.78
C GLY A 46 -2.09 -29.87 -9.06
N PRO A 47 -0.75 -29.92 -9.12
CA PRO A 47 0.03 -31.13 -8.87
C PRO A 47 -0.61 -31.96 -7.75
N ALA A 48 -1.14 -33.13 -8.12
CA ALA A 48 -1.61 -34.10 -7.15
C ALA A 48 -0.44 -34.32 -6.16
N ASP A 49 -0.63 -33.94 -4.90
CA ASP A 49 0.39 -33.93 -3.82
C ASP A 49 1.55 -32.89 -3.88
N GLY A 50 1.43 -31.78 -4.62
CA GLY A 50 2.50 -30.77 -4.71
C GLY A 50 2.52 -29.71 -3.60
N GLU A 51 3.71 -29.38 -3.08
CA GLU A 51 3.97 -28.23 -2.21
C GLU A 51 3.47 -26.91 -2.85
N VAL A 52 2.77 -26.06 -2.09
CA VAL A 52 2.36 -24.73 -2.57
C VAL A 52 3.60 -23.87 -2.78
N ARG A 53 3.81 -23.42 -4.01
CA ARG A 53 4.90 -22.49 -4.39
C ARG A 53 4.31 -21.31 -5.13
N VAL A 54 4.61 -20.10 -4.65
CA VAL A 54 4.15 -18.84 -5.24
C VAL A 54 5.31 -17.86 -5.35
N ARG A 55 5.17 -16.82 -6.17
CA ARG A 55 6.24 -15.85 -6.37
C ARG A 55 5.78 -14.41 -6.39
N PHE A 56 6.56 -13.55 -5.77
CA PHE A 56 6.59 -12.13 -6.11
C PHE A 56 7.68 -11.90 -7.15
N ALA A 57 7.28 -11.39 -8.33
CA ALA A 57 8.18 -11.24 -9.46
C ALA A 57 8.21 -9.79 -10.00
N PRO A 58 8.85 -8.86 -9.27
CA PRO A 58 8.91 -7.45 -9.63
C PRO A 58 10.04 -7.14 -10.63
N SER A 59 9.82 -6.15 -11.49
CA SER A 59 10.88 -5.52 -12.28
C SER A 59 11.49 -4.34 -11.51
N PRO A 60 12.82 -4.26 -11.35
CA PRO A 60 13.50 -3.25 -10.52
C PRO A 60 13.62 -1.90 -11.26
N THR A 61 12.48 -1.29 -11.58
CA THR A 61 12.35 -0.06 -12.39
C THR A 61 12.01 1.19 -11.58
N GLY A 62 12.01 1.06 -10.25
CA GLY A 62 11.69 2.14 -9.32
C GLY A 62 11.42 1.59 -7.92
N ASN A 63 10.83 2.42 -7.08
CA ASN A 63 10.46 2.05 -5.71
C ASN A 63 9.27 1.09 -5.69
N LEU A 64 9.16 0.28 -4.64
CA LEU A 64 8.05 -0.63 -4.43
C LEU A 64 6.74 0.14 -4.19
N HIS A 65 5.84 0.14 -5.17
CA HIS A 65 4.51 0.74 -5.05
C HIS A 65 3.61 -0.09 -4.13
N VAL A 66 2.65 0.54 -3.42
CA VAL A 66 1.70 -0.15 -2.52
C VAL A 66 0.93 -1.29 -3.18
N GLY A 67 0.62 -1.18 -4.48
CA GLY A 67 -0.01 -2.26 -5.25
C GLY A 67 0.90 -3.49 -5.44
N GLY A 68 2.20 -3.26 -5.63
CA GLY A 68 3.22 -4.30 -5.66
C GLY A 68 3.41 -4.91 -4.28
N ALA A 69 3.49 -4.09 -3.23
CA ALA A 69 3.60 -4.54 -1.85
C ALA A 69 2.40 -5.41 -1.42
N ARG A 70 1.17 -5.03 -1.78
CA ARG A 70 -0.01 -5.87 -1.56
C ARG A 70 0.05 -7.19 -2.32
N THR A 71 0.56 -7.18 -3.55
CA THR A 71 0.75 -8.43 -4.32
C THR A 71 1.78 -9.33 -3.64
N ALA A 72 2.90 -8.78 -3.17
CA ALA A 72 3.88 -9.52 -2.37
C ALA A 72 3.25 -10.09 -1.09
N LEU A 73 2.50 -9.27 -0.35
CA LEU A 73 1.79 -9.66 0.86
C LEU A 73 0.81 -10.80 0.62
N PHE A 74 -0.03 -10.75 -0.42
CA PHE A 74 -0.98 -11.83 -0.71
C PHE A 74 -0.29 -13.13 -1.10
N ASN A 75 0.83 -13.07 -1.82
CA ASN A 75 1.65 -14.26 -2.09
C ASN A 75 2.25 -14.81 -0.78
N TYR A 76 2.82 -13.94 0.06
CA TYR A 76 3.38 -14.31 1.36
C TYR A 76 2.32 -14.98 2.25
N LEU A 77 1.17 -14.34 2.46
CA LEU A 77 0.09 -14.85 3.30
C LEU A 77 -0.45 -16.18 2.76
N PHE A 78 -0.63 -16.31 1.45
CA PHE A 78 -1.08 -17.56 0.83
C PHE A 78 -0.06 -18.69 1.00
N ALA A 79 1.24 -18.41 0.82
CA ALA A 79 2.29 -19.39 1.04
C ALA A 79 2.29 -19.85 2.50
N ARG A 80 2.36 -18.90 3.44
CA ARG A 80 2.45 -19.19 4.88
C ARG A 80 1.20 -19.90 5.39
N SER A 81 -0.01 -19.52 4.96
CA SER A 81 -1.26 -20.17 5.39
C SER A 81 -1.40 -21.62 4.89
N LYS A 82 -0.63 -22.00 3.88
CA LYS A 82 -0.59 -23.36 3.31
C LYS A 82 0.69 -24.12 3.64
N GLY A 83 1.59 -23.56 4.45
CA GLY A 83 2.91 -24.15 4.72
C GLY A 83 3.79 -24.27 3.47
N GLY A 84 3.55 -23.45 2.46
CA GLY A 84 4.27 -23.42 1.18
C GLY A 84 5.45 -22.45 1.15
N LYS A 85 5.99 -22.25 -0.06
CA LYS A 85 7.15 -21.40 -0.34
C LYS A 85 6.76 -20.08 -1.01
N PHE A 86 7.33 -19.00 -0.49
CA PHE A 86 7.28 -17.66 -1.06
C PHE A 86 8.61 -17.33 -1.74
N ILE A 87 8.60 -17.24 -3.06
CA ILE A 87 9.80 -17.00 -3.88
C ILE A 87 9.86 -15.55 -4.34
N LEU A 88 11.05 -14.94 -4.27
CA LEU A 88 11.34 -13.65 -4.89
C LEU A 88 12.15 -13.85 -6.17
N ARG A 89 11.62 -13.39 -7.30
CA ARG A 89 12.31 -13.42 -8.60
C ARG A 89 12.43 -12.02 -9.19
N ILE A 90 13.62 -11.58 -9.56
CA ILE A 90 13.85 -10.26 -10.15
C ILE A 90 13.67 -10.34 -11.66
N GLU A 91 12.71 -9.58 -12.20
CA GLU A 91 12.41 -9.53 -13.63
C GLU A 91 13.12 -8.35 -14.30
N ASP A 92 14.45 -8.44 -14.36
CA ASP A 92 15.41 -7.44 -14.85
C ASP A 92 15.80 -7.61 -16.34
N THR A 93 14.86 -8.10 -17.16
CA THR A 93 15.10 -8.33 -18.61
C THR A 93 15.20 -7.03 -19.41
N ASP A 94 14.71 -5.91 -18.87
CA ASP A 94 14.85 -4.58 -19.44
C ASP A 94 16.02 -3.84 -18.78
N LEU A 95 17.22 -4.00 -19.36
CA LEU A 95 18.47 -3.45 -18.80
C LEU A 95 18.49 -1.90 -18.76
N GLU A 96 17.72 -1.23 -19.61
CA GLU A 96 17.68 0.24 -19.65
C GLU A 96 16.91 0.81 -18.45
N ARG A 97 15.85 0.11 -18.03
CA ARG A 97 14.99 0.55 -16.92
C ARG A 97 15.32 -0.12 -15.59
N SER A 98 15.99 -1.27 -15.62
CA SER A 98 16.32 -2.05 -14.43
C SER A 98 17.60 -1.53 -13.78
N THR A 99 17.52 -1.06 -12.55
CA THR A 99 18.72 -0.57 -11.83
C THR A 99 18.94 -1.36 -10.54
N ARG A 100 20.22 -1.58 -10.21
CA ARG A 100 20.60 -2.25 -8.98
C ARG A 100 20.08 -1.52 -7.73
N LYS A 101 20.10 -0.18 -7.78
CA LYS A 101 19.56 0.68 -6.72
C LYS A 101 18.06 0.45 -6.49
N SER A 102 17.28 0.29 -7.57
CA SER A 102 15.85 -0.01 -7.47
C SER A 102 15.59 -1.42 -6.92
N GLU A 103 16.41 -2.40 -7.29
CA GLU A 103 16.38 -3.74 -6.69
C GLU A 103 16.62 -3.65 -5.18
N GLU A 104 17.71 -3.04 -4.74
CA GLU A 104 18.07 -2.90 -3.32
C GLU A 104 17.02 -2.15 -2.51
N ALA A 105 16.49 -1.04 -3.04
CA ALA A 105 15.42 -0.29 -2.39
C ALA A 105 14.17 -1.16 -2.17
N MET A 106 13.80 -1.97 -3.16
CA MET A 106 12.67 -2.89 -3.07
C MET A 106 12.92 -4.03 -2.07
N LEU A 107 14.13 -4.61 -2.04
CA LEU A 107 14.50 -5.63 -1.04
C LEU A 107 14.39 -5.07 0.38
N ASN A 108 14.88 -3.85 0.60
CA ASN A 108 14.77 -3.16 1.88
C ASN A 108 13.31 -2.86 2.27
N ASP A 109 12.46 -2.51 1.30
CA ASP A 109 11.04 -2.28 1.54
C ASP A 109 10.30 -3.58 1.89
N LEU A 110 10.62 -4.71 1.24
CA LEU A 110 10.06 -6.03 1.59
C LEU A 110 10.50 -6.49 2.98
N SER A 111 11.79 -6.35 3.30
CA SER A 111 12.34 -6.67 4.63
C SER A 111 11.71 -5.80 5.71
N TRP A 112 11.53 -4.49 5.46
CA TRP A 112 10.85 -3.60 6.39
C TRP A 112 9.41 -4.03 6.66
N LEU A 113 8.69 -4.52 5.66
CA LEU A 113 7.33 -5.08 5.81
C LEU A 113 7.32 -6.45 6.52
N GLY A 114 8.47 -7.06 6.80
CA GLY A 114 8.57 -8.41 7.37
C GLY A 114 8.19 -9.52 6.39
N LEU A 115 8.32 -9.29 5.08
CA LEU A 115 7.94 -10.24 4.03
C LEU A 115 9.16 -11.02 3.53
N ASP A 116 9.73 -11.85 4.41
CA ASP A 116 10.88 -12.70 4.08
C ASP A 116 10.50 -13.79 3.07
N TRP A 117 11.38 -14.00 2.09
CA TRP A 117 11.25 -15.02 1.05
C TRP A 117 12.11 -16.25 1.34
N ASP A 118 11.60 -17.42 0.98
CA ASP A 118 12.28 -18.70 1.20
C ASP A 118 13.35 -18.98 0.13
N GLU A 119 13.13 -18.45 -1.07
CA GLU A 119 14.04 -18.56 -2.21
C GLU A 119 14.10 -17.22 -2.95
N GLY A 120 15.28 -16.84 -3.42
CA GLY A 120 15.46 -15.58 -4.12
C GLY A 120 16.86 -14.99 -3.97
N PRO A 121 17.07 -13.74 -4.44
CA PRO A 121 18.29 -12.98 -4.18
C PRO A 121 18.63 -12.96 -2.69
N GLY A 122 19.89 -13.25 -2.35
CA GLY A 122 20.38 -13.26 -0.96
C GLY A 122 20.04 -14.52 -0.16
N ALA A 123 18.88 -15.14 -0.40
CA ALA A 123 18.45 -16.38 0.27
C ALA A 123 18.96 -17.65 -0.44
N GLY A 124 19.23 -17.58 -1.75
CA GLY A 124 19.55 -18.74 -2.57
C GLY A 124 18.29 -19.56 -2.89
N GLY A 125 18.46 -20.87 -3.06
CA GLY A 125 17.39 -21.80 -3.39
C GLY A 125 17.75 -22.74 -4.55
N GLU A 126 16.98 -23.81 -4.70
CA GLU A 126 17.27 -24.91 -5.64
C GLU A 126 17.18 -24.50 -7.12
N TYR A 127 16.31 -23.54 -7.44
CA TYR A 127 15.96 -23.17 -8.81
C TYR A 127 16.62 -21.87 -9.29
N GLY A 128 17.66 -21.45 -8.58
CA GLY A 128 18.46 -20.28 -8.94
C GLY A 128 19.13 -20.42 -10.32
N PRO A 129 19.67 -19.32 -10.88
CA PRO A 129 19.67 -17.97 -10.31
C PRO A 129 18.27 -17.32 -10.33
N TYR A 130 18.01 -16.37 -9.43
CA TYR A 130 16.69 -15.73 -9.26
C TYR A 130 16.59 -14.34 -9.92
N ARG A 131 17.55 -13.98 -10.78
CA ARG A 131 17.47 -12.82 -11.68
C ARG A 131 17.34 -13.32 -13.11
N GLN A 132 16.41 -12.75 -13.87
CA GLN A 132 16.17 -13.20 -15.24
C GLN A 132 17.36 -12.87 -16.17
N SER A 133 18.07 -11.77 -15.93
CA SER A 133 19.29 -11.41 -16.67
C SER A 133 20.36 -12.50 -16.63
N GLU A 134 20.41 -13.29 -15.55
CA GLU A 134 21.37 -14.39 -15.31
C GLU A 134 20.91 -15.72 -15.94
N ARG A 135 19.70 -15.80 -16.53
CA ARG A 135 19.07 -17.05 -17.01
C ARG A 135 18.99 -17.18 -18.54
N ASN A 136 19.71 -16.33 -19.27
CA ASN A 136 19.66 -16.27 -20.74
C ASN A 136 19.92 -17.58 -21.48
N SER A 137 20.81 -18.44 -20.96
CA SER A 137 21.08 -19.77 -21.53
C SER A 137 19.85 -20.67 -21.50
N LEU A 138 19.11 -20.67 -20.38
CA LEU A 138 17.89 -21.45 -20.20
C LEU A 138 16.82 -21.04 -21.21
N TYR A 139 16.60 -19.73 -21.39
CA TYR A 139 15.61 -19.23 -22.33
C TYR A 139 15.95 -19.62 -23.78
N LYS A 140 17.22 -19.56 -24.16
CA LYS A 140 17.66 -20.00 -25.50
C LYS A 140 17.38 -21.49 -25.73
N GLN A 141 17.67 -22.35 -24.74
CA GLN A 141 17.38 -23.78 -24.84
C GLN A 141 15.89 -24.05 -25.06
N TYR A 142 15.00 -23.36 -24.35
CA TYR A 142 13.55 -23.53 -24.56
C TYR A 142 13.05 -22.92 -25.86
N ALA A 143 13.66 -21.84 -26.35
CA ALA A 143 13.33 -21.26 -27.65
C ALA A 143 13.70 -22.23 -28.78
N GLU A 144 14.85 -22.92 -28.66
CA GLU A 144 15.27 -23.98 -29.59
C GLU A 144 14.33 -25.19 -29.54
N LYS A 145 13.89 -25.63 -28.35
CA LYS A 145 12.88 -26.69 -28.23
C LYS A 145 11.57 -26.33 -28.94
N LEU A 146 11.11 -25.09 -28.80
CA LEU A 146 9.91 -24.60 -29.50
C LEU A 146 10.10 -24.49 -31.02
N LEU A 147 11.29 -24.09 -31.46
CA LEU A 147 11.64 -24.07 -32.88
C LEU A 147 11.63 -25.49 -33.46
N ASN A 148 12.30 -26.43 -32.81
CA ASN A 148 12.41 -27.83 -33.27
C ASN A 148 11.07 -28.57 -33.27
N SER A 149 10.13 -28.15 -32.40
CA SER A 149 8.76 -28.68 -32.36
C SER A 149 7.77 -27.96 -33.28
N GLY A 150 8.23 -26.95 -34.05
CA GLY A 150 7.41 -26.22 -35.03
C GLY A 150 6.46 -25.17 -34.45
N HIS A 151 6.48 -24.96 -33.12
CA HIS A 151 5.67 -23.95 -32.43
C HIS A 151 6.24 -22.54 -32.58
N VAL A 152 7.51 -22.42 -32.95
CA VAL A 152 8.20 -21.16 -33.17
C VAL A 152 8.90 -21.20 -34.53
N TYR A 153 9.04 -20.05 -35.18
CA TYR A 153 9.77 -19.90 -36.43
C TYR A 153 10.61 -18.61 -36.45
N ARG A 154 11.58 -18.54 -37.37
CA ARG A 154 12.43 -17.36 -37.56
C ARG A 154 11.73 -16.34 -38.45
N CYS A 155 11.72 -15.09 -38.03
CA CYS A 155 11.13 -13.98 -38.75
C CYS A 155 12.19 -12.92 -39.05
N PHE A 156 12.44 -12.69 -40.34
CA PHE A 156 13.41 -11.71 -40.86
C PHE A 156 12.77 -10.36 -41.22
N CYS A 157 11.54 -10.09 -40.76
CA CYS A 157 10.91 -8.79 -41.01
C CYS A 157 11.71 -7.64 -40.41
N SER A 158 11.93 -6.59 -41.20
CA SER A 158 12.58 -5.37 -40.72
C SER A 158 11.63 -4.53 -39.86
N SER A 159 12.19 -3.59 -39.09
CA SER A 159 11.40 -2.65 -38.29
C SER A 159 10.49 -1.79 -39.17
N GLU A 160 10.99 -1.38 -40.34
CA GLU A 160 10.27 -0.58 -41.33
C GLU A 160 9.08 -1.35 -41.91
N GLU A 161 9.27 -2.63 -42.26
CA GLU A 161 8.17 -3.48 -42.73
C GLU A 161 7.08 -3.65 -41.66
N LEU A 162 7.48 -3.85 -40.40
CA LEU A 162 6.54 -3.99 -39.29
C LEU A 162 5.77 -2.68 -39.05
N GLU A 163 6.42 -1.52 -39.21
CA GLU A 163 5.75 -0.23 -39.06
C GLU A 163 4.77 0.06 -40.21
N GLN A 164 5.14 -0.30 -41.45
CA GLN A 164 4.22 -0.23 -42.59
C GLN A 164 2.99 -1.13 -42.41
N MET A 165 3.16 -2.33 -41.84
CA MET A 165 2.04 -3.20 -41.51
C MET A 165 1.10 -2.56 -40.48
N LYS A 166 1.65 -1.91 -39.45
CA LYS A 166 0.85 -1.19 -38.44
C LYS A 166 0.10 -0.01 -39.03
N GLU A 167 0.78 0.80 -39.85
CA GLU A 167 0.16 1.98 -40.47
C GLU A 167 -0.95 1.56 -41.44
N THR A 168 -0.75 0.48 -42.21
CA THR A 168 -1.78 -0.10 -43.07
C THR A 168 -2.99 -0.58 -42.26
N ALA A 169 -2.76 -1.32 -41.16
CA ALA A 169 -3.83 -1.77 -40.28
C ALA A 169 -4.61 -0.58 -39.67
N LYS A 170 -3.89 0.47 -39.26
CA LYS A 170 -4.48 1.70 -38.72
C LYS A 170 -5.33 2.43 -39.75
N GLN A 171 -4.86 2.55 -41.00
CA GLN A 171 -5.64 3.13 -42.11
C GLN A 171 -6.91 2.33 -42.40
N MET A 172 -6.85 1.00 -42.23
CA MET A 172 -8.00 0.10 -42.36
C MET A 172 -8.86 0.01 -41.08
N GLN A 173 -8.51 0.74 -40.01
CA GLN A 173 -9.16 0.66 -38.68
C GLN A 173 -9.19 -0.77 -38.10
N LEU A 174 -8.22 -1.60 -38.47
CA LEU A 174 -8.04 -2.95 -37.97
C LEU A 174 -6.99 -2.98 -36.85
N PRO A 175 -7.08 -3.92 -35.89
CA PRO A 175 -6.04 -4.09 -34.89
C PRO A 175 -4.71 -4.49 -35.55
N PRO A 176 -3.56 -3.96 -35.06
CA PRO A 176 -2.25 -4.25 -35.63
C PRO A 176 -1.77 -5.66 -35.24
N VAL A 177 -2.28 -6.65 -35.96
CA VAL A 177 -1.95 -8.07 -35.78
C VAL A 177 -0.89 -8.47 -36.79
N TYR A 178 0.23 -9.04 -36.32
CA TYR A 178 1.26 -9.53 -37.22
C TYR A 178 0.74 -10.73 -38.03
N THR A 179 0.87 -10.64 -39.36
CA THR A 179 0.24 -11.55 -40.31
C THR A 179 0.97 -12.88 -40.50
N GLY A 180 2.19 -13.00 -39.97
CA GLY A 180 2.97 -14.23 -40.09
C GLY A 180 3.68 -14.38 -41.43
N LYS A 181 4.23 -13.30 -42.01
CA LYS A 181 4.94 -13.30 -43.32
C LYS A 181 5.93 -14.46 -43.48
N TRP A 182 6.68 -14.78 -42.43
CA TRP A 182 7.69 -15.85 -42.42
C TRP A 182 7.19 -17.18 -41.83
N ALA A 183 5.91 -17.29 -41.47
CA ALA A 183 5.37 -18.47 -40.78
C ALA A 183 5.31 -19.71 -41.68
N THR A 184 5.31 -19.54 -43.00
CA THR A 184 5.26 -20.62 -44.00
C THR A 184 6.46 -20.59 -44.95
N ALA A 185 7.52 -19.88 -44.59
CA ALA A 185 8.74 -19.83 -45.40
C ALA A 185 9.39 -21.21 -45.48
N SER A 186 9.98 -21.54 -46.63
CA SER A 186 10.71 -22.80 -46.82
C SER A 186 12.07 -22.77 -46.12
N ASP A 187 12.63 -23.95 -45.85
CA ASP A 187 13.98 -24.07 -45.27
C ASP A 187 15.03 -23.39 -46.15
N GLU A 188 14.85 -23.41 -47.47
CA GLU A 188 15.72 -22.75 -48.46
C GLU A 188 15.65 -21.22 -48.34
N GLU A 189 14.46 -20.64 -48.19
CA GLU A 189 14.28 -19.20 -47.99
C GLU A 189 14.90 -18.73 -46.67
N VAL A 190 14.70 -19.51 -45.60
CA VAL A 190 15.29 -19.24 -44.29
C VAL A 190 16.81 -19.33 -44.35
N GLN A 191 17.37 -20.38 -44.97
CA GLN A 191 18.81 -20.58 -45.09
C GLN A 191 19.47 -19.45 -45.88
N LYS A 192 18.84 -18.99 -46.96
CA LYS A 192 19.32 -17.85 -47.75
C LYS A 192 19.42 -16.56 -46.94
N GLU A 193 18.46 -16.27 -46.06
CA GLU A 193 18.54 -15.09 -45.18
C GLU A 193 19.57 -15.26 -44.06
N LEU A 194 19.75 -16.47 -43.54
CA LEU A 194 20.81 -16.77 -42.57
C LEU A 194 22.20 -16.56 -43.17
N GLU A 195 22.44 -16.99 -44.41
CA GLU A 195 23.71 -16.80 -45.14
C GLU A 195 24.03 -15.33 -45.43
N LYS A 196 23.01 -14.50 -45.63
CA LYS A 196 23.16 -13.05 -45.75
C LYS A 196 23.51 -12.37 -44.42
N GLY A 197 23.37 -13.07 -43.30
CA GLY A 197 23.50 -12.49 -41.97
C GLY A 197 22.33 -11.57 -41.59
N THR A 198 21.16 -11.73 -42.21
CA THR A 198 19.98 -10.91 -41.91
C THR A 198 19.54 -11.13 -40.46
N PRO A 199 19.42 -10.08 -39.63
CA PRO A 199 18.92 -10.22 -38.25
C PRO A 199 17.50 -10.77 -38.22
N TYR A 200 17.20 -11.64 -37.26
CA TYR A 200 15.88 -12.28 -37.17
C TYR A 200 15.38 -12.42 -35.75
N THR A 201 14.07 -12.51 -35.59
CA THR A 201 13.40 -12.78 -34.31
C THR A 201 12.82 -14.19 -34.29
N TYR A 202 12.65 -14.76 -33.10
CA TYR A 202 11.87 -15.99 -32.92
C TYR A 202 10.44 -15.60 -32.61
N ARG A 203 9.48 -16.03 -33.44
CA ARG A 203 8.05 -15.77 -33.25
C ARG A 203 7.30 -17.05 -32.93
N PHE A 204 6.43 -16.96 -31.93
CA PHE A 204 5.49 -18.02 -31.57
C PHE A 204 4.34 -18.08 -32.58
N ARG A 205 4.07 -19.27 -33.10
CA ARG A 205 2.98 -19.56 -34.02
C ARG A 205 1.67 -19.67 -33.26
N VAL A 206 0.82 -18.64 -33.36
CA VAL A 206 -0.48 -18.65 -32.70
C VAL A 206 -1.50 -19.42 -33.55
N PRO A 207 -2.22 -20.41 -32.98
CA PRO A 207 -3.31 -21.07 -33.70
C PRO A 207 -4.37 -20.07 -34.17
N LYS A 208 -4.81 -20.17 -35.43
CA LYS A 208 -5.72 -19.18 -36.04
C LYS A 208 -7.18 -19.34 -35.62
N GLU A 209 -7.57 -20.52 -35.15
CA GLU A 209 -8.93 -20.81 -34.68
C GLU A 209 -8.88 -21.38 -33.26
N GLY A 210 -9.98 -21.16 -32.53
CA GLY A 210 -10.17 -21.69 -31.19
C GLY A 210 -10.28 -20.60 -30.14
N ARG A 211 -10.45 -21.04 -28.90
CA ARG A 211 -10.53 -20.17 -27.73
C ARG A 211 -9.66 -20.73 -26.64
N LEU A 212 -9.03 -19.85 -25.88
CA LEU A 212 -8.45 -20.17 -24.59
C LEU A 212 -9.48 -19.85 -23.51
N LYS A 213 -9.60 -20.75 -22.54
CA LYS A 213 -10.34 -20.54 -21.29
C LYS A 213 -9.41 -20.81 -20.11
N ILE A 214 -9.50 -19.98 -19.08
CA ILE A 214 -8.87 -20.23 -17.78
C ILE A 214 -9.91 -20.02 -16.68
N GLU A 215 -9.78 -20.78 -15.60
CA GLU A 215 -10.50 -20.53 -14.35
C GLU A 215 -9.58 -19.73 -13.42
N ASP A 216 -9.82 -18.43 -13.32
CA ASP A 216 -9.09 -17.58 -12.37
C ASP A 216 -9.74 -17.65 -11.00
N ILE A 217 -8.95 -17.85 -9.96
CA ILE A 217 -9.44 -17.99 -8.57
C ILE A 217 -10.25 -16.77 -8.14
N ILE A 218 -9.84 -15.56 -8.56
CA ILE A 218 -10.52 -14.31 -8.20
C ILE A 218 -11.53 -13.92 -9.27
N ARG A 219 -11.21 -14.02 -10.56
CA ARG A 219 -12.05 -13.52 -11.66
C ARG A 219 -13.12 -14.49 -12.14
N GLY A 220 -12.99 -15.78 -11.82
CA GLY A 220 -13.80 -16.86 -12.39
C GLY A 220 -13.38 -17.20 -13.82
N GLU A 221 -14.30 -17.75 -14.62
CA GLU A 221 -14.03 -18.10 -16.01
C GLU A 221 -13.67 -16.85 -16.83
N VAL A 222 -12.48 -16.85 -17.44
CA VAL A 222 -12.05 -15.84 -18.41
C VAL A 222 -11.73 -16.53 -19.73
N SER A 223 -12.20 -15.98 -20.85
CA SER A 223 -12.02 -16.58 -22.18
C SER A 223 -11.65 -15.57 -23.25
N TRP A 224 -10.68 -15.94 -24.09
CA TRP A 224 -10.22 -15.17 -25.25
C TRP A 224 -10.31 -15.99 -26.54
N GLY A 225 -10.61 -15.32 -27.65
CA GLY A 225 -10.42 -15.88 -28.98
C GLY A 225 -8.93 -15.84 -29.38
N LEU A 226 -8.43 -16.92 -29.97
CA LEU A 226 -7.03 -16.98 -30.40
C LEU A 226 -6.75 -16.05 -31.60
N ASP A 227 -7.78 -15.75 -32.38
CA ASP A 227 -7.78 -14.82 -33.51
C ASP A 227 -7.47 -13.36 -33.13
N THR A 228 -7.63 -13.00 -31.85
CA THR A 228 -7.26 -11.68 -31.34
C THR A 228 -5.76 -11.45 -31.22
N LEU A 229 -4.95 -12.50 -31.36
CA LEU A 229 -3.52 -12.48 -31.13
C LEU A 229 -2.74 -12.88 -32.39
N GLY A 230 -1.79 -12.03 -32.80
CA GLY A 230 -0.85 -12.35 -33.86
C GLY A 230 0.38 -13.08 -33.36
N ASP A 231 1.13 -13.67 -34.29
CA ASP A 231 2.37 -14.39 -33.97
C ASP A 231 3.37 -13.45 -33.30
N PHE A 232 3.62 -13.67 -32.01
CA PHE A 232 4.35 -12.75 -31.14
C PHE A 232 5.80 -13.17 -30.96
N VAL A 233 6.68 -12.20 -30.75
CA VAL A 233 8.12 -12.46 -30.52
C VAL A 233 8.30 -13.14 -29.17
N ILE A 234 9.16 -14.16 -29.10
CA ILE A 234 9.65 -14.77 -27.85
C ILE A 234 11.14 -14.47 -27.59
N LEU A 235 11.91 -14.27 -28.67
CA LEU A 235 13.32 -13.90 -28.63
C LEU A 235 13.58 -12.83 -29.69
N ARG A 236 14.17 -11.70 -29.28
CA ARG A 236 14.55 -10.58 -30.14
C ARG A 236 15.78 -10.93 -30.99
N SER A 237 16.07 -10.10 -31.99
CA SER A 237 17.22 -10.29 -32.90
C SER A 237 18.57 -10.12 -32.23
N ASN A 238 18.64 -9.36 -31.15
CA ASN A 238 19.82 -9.28 -30.29
C ASN A 238 19.94 -10.48 -29.32
N GLY A 239 19.10 -11.51 -29.47
CA GLY A 239 19.10 -12.71 -28.63
C GLY A 239 18.48 -12.52 -27.24
N GLN A 240 17.91 -11.35 -26.93
CA GLN A 240 17.24 -11.11 -25.66
C GLN A 240 15.82 -11.69 -25.67
N PRO A 241 15.43 -12.47 -24.66
CA PRO A 241 14.07 -12.99 -24.53
C PRO A 241 13.09 -11.89 -24.09
N VAL A 242 11.80 -12.13 -24.30
CA VAL A 242 10.75 -11.20 -23.88
C VAL A 242 10.02 -11.70 -22.63
N TYR A 243 9.47 -10.74 -21.88
CA TYR A 243 8.71 -10.95 -20.64
C TYR A 243 7.84 -12.22 -20.61
N ASN A 244 6.87 -12.37 -21.54
CA ASN A 244 5.93 -13.50 -21.50
C ASN A 244 6.60 -14.87 -21.65
N PHE A 245 7.71 -14.92 -22.37
CA PHE A 245 8.48 -16.14 -22.53
C PHE A 245 9.32 -16.43 -21.27
N CYS A 246 10.05 -15.45 -20.75
CA CYS A 246 10.83 -15.61 -19.51
C CYS A 246 9.96 -16.04 -18.34
N VAL A 247 8.85 -15.33 -18.10
CA VAL A 247 7.93 -15.61 -16.99
C VAL A 247 7.39 -17.04 -17.06
N THR A 248 6.99 -17.49 -18.24
CA THR A 248 6.44 -18.85 -18.42
C THR A 248 7.50 -19.91 -18.15
N VAL A 249 8.70 -19.74 -18.70
CA VAL A 249 9.81 -20.68 -18.49
C VAL A 249 10.22 -20.72 -17.02
N ASP A 250 10.31 -19.56 -16.36
CA ASP A 250 10.71 -19.48 -14.95
C ASP A 250 9.63 -20.01 -14.01
N ASP A 251 8.36 -19.65 -14.22
CA ASP A 251 7.27 -20.18 -13.40
C ASP A 251 7.20 -21.71 -13.52
N ALA A 252 7.40 -22.29 -14.71
CA ALA A 252 7.46 -23.74 -14.90
C ALA A 252 8.70 -24.38 -14.24
N THR A 253 9.89 -23.81 -14.45
CA THR A 253 11.16 -24.39 -13.97
C THR A 253 11.42 -24.14 -12.48
N MET A 254 10.75 -23.17 -11.86
CA MET A 254 10.72 -22.95 -10.41
C MET A 254 9.54 -23.66 -9.73
N HIS A 255 8.78 -24.45 -10.50
CA HIS A 255 7.61 -25.22 -10.04
C HIS A 255 6.56 -24.34 -9.33
N ILE A 256 6.31 -23.15 -9.86
CA ILE A 256 5.26 -22.26 -9.34
C ILE A 256 3.91 -22.93 -9.52
N SER A 257 3.18 -23.08 -8.41
CA SER A 257 1.85 -23.69 -8.36
C SER A 257 0.74 -22.67 -8.56
N HIS A 258 0.90 -21.46 -8.00
CA HIS A 258 -0.08 -20.39 -8.07
C HIS A 258 0.59 -19.07 -8.46
N VAL A 259 0.03 -18.40 -9.47
CA VAL A 259 0.44 -17.08 -9.93
C VAL A 259 -0.57 -16.05 -9.44
N ILE A 260 -0.26 -15.42 -8.31
CA ILE A 260 -1.05 -14.34 -7.72
C ILE A 260 -0.41 -13.00 -8.13
N ARG A 261 -1.11 -12.22 -8.97
CA ARG A 261 -0.57 -10.96 -9.53
C ARG A 261 -1.65 -9.92 -9.81
N ALA A 262 -1.26 -8.69 -10.10
CA ALA A 262 -2.19 -7.63 -10.45
C ALA A 262 -2.96 -7.92 -11.75
N GLU A 263 -4.22 -7.48 -11.83
CA GLU A 263 -5.13 -7.72 -12.97
C GLU A 263 -4.66 -7.12 -14.30
N GLU A 264 -3.77 -6.14 -14.26
CA GLU A 264 -3.14 -5.57 -15.45
C GLU A 264 -2.34 -6.61 -16.26
N HIS A 265 -1.95 -7.71 -15.63
CA HIS A 265 -1.31 -8.83 -16.30
C HIS A 265 -2.29 -9.91 -16.78
N LEU A 266 -3.60 -9.77 -16.56
CA LEU A 266 -4.59 -10.74 -17.02
C LEU A 266 -4.52 -11.00 -18.54
N PRO A 267 -4.37 -9.97 -19.42
CA PRO A 267 -4.20 -10.20 -20.86
C PRO A 267 -2.91 -10.93 -21.24
N ASN A 268 -1.88 -10.92 -20.39
CA ASN A 268 -0.64 -11.65 -20.63
C ASN A 268 -0.82 -13.16 -20.50
N THR A 269 -1.81 -13.60 -19.71
CA THR A 269 -2.10 -15.01 -19.46
C THR A 269 -2.40 -15.76 -20.76
N LEU A 270 -3.01 -15.12 -21.76
CA LEU A 270 -3.24 -15.72 -23.08
C LEU A 270 -1.93 -16.16 -23.74
N ARG A 271 -0.92 -15.28 -23.78
CA ARG A 271 0.39 -15.61 -24.38
C ARG A 271 1.12 -16.68 -23.57
N GLN A 272 1.08 -16.57 -22.25
CA GLN A 272 1.76 -17.49 -21.35
C GLN A 272 1.16 -18.89 -21.44
N ALA A 273 -0.17 -19.03 -21.44
CA ALA A 273 -0.86 -20.30 -21.58
C ALA A 273 -0.52 -21.03 -22.89
N LEU A 274 -0.40 -20.30 -24.00
CA LEU A 274 0.03 -20.89 -25.28
C LEU A 274 1.46 -21.44 -25.20
N ILE A 275 2.37 -20.73 -24.51
CA ILE A 275 3.75 -21.17 -24.32
C ILE A 275 3.80 -22.40 -23.39
N TYR A 276 3.04 -22.41 -22.28
CA TYR A 276 2.92 -23.58 -21.39
C TYR A 276 2.50 -24.82 -22.18
N ASN A 277 1.43 -24.71 -22.96
CA ASN A 277 0.90 -25.81 -23.77
C ASN A 277 1.92 -26.30 -24.80
N ALA A 278 2.59 -25.38 -25.51
CA ALA A 278 3.57 -25.74 -26.54
C ALA A 278 4.83 -26.41 -25.96
N LEU A 279 5.22 -26.06 -24.73
CA LEU A 279 6.33 -26.69 -24.01
C LEU A 279 5.92 -27.97 -23.27
N GLY A 280 4.62 -28.30 -23.22
CA GLY A 280 4.11 -29.44 -22.46
C GLY A 280 4.22 -29.26 -20.94
N PHE A 281 4.28 -28.02 -20.46
CA PHE A 281 4.37 -27.71 -19.03
C PHE A 281 2.99 -27.69 -18.37
N PRO A 282 2.88 -28.12 -17.10
CA PRO A 282 1.66 -27.92 -16.33
C PRO A 282 1.43 -26.43 -16.11
N MET A 283 0.18 -26.00 -16.24
CA MET A 283 -0.21 -24.60 -16.04
C MET A 283 -0.47 -24.34 -14.56
N PRO A 284 0.08 -23.27 -13.96
CA PRO A 284 -0.26 -22.89 -12.60
C PRO A 284 -1.70 -22.40 -12.50
N SER A 285 -2.24 -22.41 -11.28
CA SER A 285 -3.49 -21.69 -10.99
C SER A 285 -3.24 -20.19 -11.01
N PHE A 286 -4.16 -19.41 -11.59
CA PHE A 286 -4.04 -17.95 -11.67
C PHE A 286 -5.01 -17.26 -10.72
N ALA A 287 -4.56 -16.17 -10.10
CA ALA A 287 -5.39 -15.27 -9.32
C ALA A 287 -5.02 -13.82 -9.63
N HIS A 288 -5.93 -13.09 -10.28
CA HIS A 288 -5.69 -11.71 -10.73
C HIS A 288 -6.33 -10.67 -9.80
N VAL A 289 -5.50 -10.11 -8.91
CA VAL A 289 -5.86 -9.14 -7.87
C VAL A 289 -6.19 -7.77 -8.47
N SER A 290 -7.32 -7.19 -8.08
CA SER A 290 -7.84 -5.91 -8.62
C SER A 290 -6.96 -4.72 -8.27
N LEU A 291 -6.92 -3.70 -9.13
CA LEU A 291 -6.12 -2.50 -8.92
C LEU A 291 -6.52 -1.78 -7.63
N ILE A 292 -5.52 -1.12 -7.02
CA ILE A 292 -5.76 -0.13 -5.97
C ILE A 292 -6.13 1.18 -6.66
N LEU A 293 -7.26 1.75 -6.24
CA LEU A 293 -7.83 2.96 -6.79
C LEU A 293 -7.49 4.17 -5.92
N ALA A 294 -7.39 5.34 -6.53
CA ALA A 294 -7.38 6.62 -5.83
C ALA A 294 -8.81 7.01 -5.40
N PRO A 295 -9.00 8.05 -4.55
CA PRO A 295 -10.32 8.53 -4.15
C PRO A 295 -11.24 8.90 -5.32
N ASP A 296 -10.67 9.34 -6.44
CA ASP A 296 -11.39 9.63 -7.70
C ASP A 296 -11.74 8.38 -8.53
N ARG A 297 -11.47 7.18 -7.99
CA ARG A 297 -11.62 5.85 -8.64
C ARG A 297 -10.72 5.62 -9.85
N SER A 298 -9.77 6.51 -10.15
CA SER A 298 -8.72 6.24 -11.12
C SER A 298 -7.66 5.31 -10.54
N LYS A 299 -6.77 4.76 -11.37
CA LYS A 299 -5.64 3.94 -10.90
C LYS A 299 -4.74 4.78 -9.97
N LEU A 300 -4.46 4.27 -8.78
CA LEU A 300 -3.53 4.92 -7.85
C LEU A 300 -2.16 5.09 -8.51
N SER A 301 -1.57 6.28 -8.35
CA SER A 301 -0.31 6.68 -8.99
C SER A 301 0.31 7.84 -8.23
N LYS A 302 1.59 8.14 -8.54
CA LYS A 302 2.41 9.16 -7.84
C LYS A 302 1.77 10.56 -7.77
N ARG A 303 0.88 10.90 -8.71
CA ARG A 303 0.17 12.19 -8.71
C ARG A 303 -0.78 12.37 -7.51
N HIS A 304 -1.19 11.26 -6.88
CA HIS A 304 -2.11 11.26 -5.75
C HIS A 304 -1.39 11.31 -4.39
N GLY A 305 -0.05 11.49 -4.37
CA GLY A 305 0.75 11.61 -3.15
C GLY A 305 1.73 10.44 -2.95
N ALA A 306 1.99 10.13 -1.67
CA ALA A 306 2.85 9.00 -1.30
C ALA A 306 2.24 7.69 -1.80
N THR A 307 3.03 6.92 -2.55
CA THR A 307 2.55 5.68 -3.19
C THR A 307 3.56 4.54 -3.13
N SER A 308 4.80 4.82 -2.69
CA SER A 308 5.80 3.77 -2.42
C SER A 308 5.95 3.48 -0.94
N VAL A 309 6.26 2.23 -0.62
CA VAL A 309 6.47 1.74 0.76
C VAL A 309 7.52 2.57 1.50
N GLY A 310 8.69 2.81 0.87
CA GLY A 310 9.75 3.63 1.48
C GLY A 310 9.30 5.04 1.90
N GLN A 311 8.40 5.69 1.16
CA GLN A 311 7.87 7.02 1.53
C GLN A 311 7.00 6.94 2.79
N PHE A 312 6.16 5.92 2.93
CA PHE A 312 5.36 5.73 4.14
C PHE A 312 6.25 5.42 5.34
N ARG A 313 7.32 4.63 5.17
CA ARG A 313 8.33 4.44 6.22
C ARG A 313 8.94 5.77 6.67
N GLU A 314 9.37 6.62 5.74
CA GLU A 314 9.94 7.95 6.05
C GLU A 314 8.94 8.88 6.73
N MET A 315 7.65 8.77 6.40
CA MET A 315 6.57 9.50 7.07
C MET A 315 6.31 9.02 8.51
N GLY A 316 6.90 7.91 8.95
CA GLY A 316 6.75 7.39 10.31
C GLY A 316 5.58 6.41 10.49
N TYR A 317 5.14 5.76 9.42
CA TYR A 317 4.24 4.60 9.54
C TYR A 317 5.00 3.39 10.10
N LEU A 318 4.30 2.55 10.84
CA LEU A 318 4.78 1.26 11.31
C LEU A 318 4.59 0.18 10.22
N PRO A 319 5.51 -0.79 10.11
CA PRO A 319 5.36 -1.88 9.16
C PRO A 319 4.13 -2.75 9.46
N GLN A 320 3.81 -2.99 10.74
CA GLN A 320 2.63 -3.76 11.15
C GLN A 320 1.32 -3.12 10.66
N ALA A 321 1.20 -1.80 10.80
CA ALA A 321 0.05 -1.04 10.33
C ALA A 321 -0.05 -1.05 8.80
N MET A 322 1.08 -0.91 8.10
CA MET A 322 1.11 -0.98 6.64
C MET A 322 0.68 -2.36 6.14
N VAL A 323 1.20 -3.44 6.71
CA VAL A 323 0.82 -4.82 6.38
C VAL A 323 -0.67 -5.05 6.63
N ASN A 324 -1.18 -4.68 7.80
CA ASN A 324 -2.60 -4.80 8.13
C ASN A 324 -3.46 -4.02 7.13
N TYR A 325 -3.10 -2.77 6.83
CA TYR A 325 -3.88 -1.94 5.92
C TYR A 325 -3.88 -2.49 4.49
N LEU A 326 -2.71 -2.87 3.97
CA LEU A 326 -2.59 -3.48 2.64
C LEU A 326 -3.39 -4.78 2.53
N ALA A 327 -3.44 -5.58 3.61
CA ALA A 327 -4.24 -6.79 3.64
C ALA A 327 -5.73 -6.49 3.43
N LEU A 328 -6.26 -5.44 4.06
CA LEU A 328 -7.66 -5.05 3.93
C LEU A 328 -8.02 -4.42 2.57
N LEU A 329 -7.05 -4.10 1.72
CA LEU A 329 -7.28 -3.55 0.39
C LEU A 329 -7.72 -4.63 -0.61
N GLY A 330 -8.96 -5.09 -0.42
CA GLY A 330 -9.61 -6.09 -1.27
C GLY A 330 -9.77 -7.46 -0.61
N TRP A 331 -9.54 -7.59 0.69
CA TRP A 331 -9.76 -8.82 1.44
C TRP A 331 -10.33 -8.50 2.83
N GLY A 332 -11.07 -9.45 3.41
CA GLY A 332 -11.51 -9.42 4.80
C GLY A 332 -11.72 -10.84 5.33
N ASP A 333 -11.60 -11.01 6.64
CA ASP A 333 -11.79 -12.31 7.31
C ASP A 333 -13.28 -12.68 7.50
N GLY A 334 -14.19 -11.95 6.84
CA GLY A 334 -15.64 -12.12 6.91
C GLY A 334 -16.28 -11.58 8.20
N THR A 335 -15.50 -10.91 9.04
CA THR A 335 -15.99 -10.20 10.22
C THR A 335 -15.83 -8.68 10.04
N GLU A 336 -16.25 -7.91 11.05
CA GLU A 336 -16.01 -6.46 11.11
C GLU A 336 -14.64 -6.11 11.71
N ASN A 337 -13.79 -7.11 11.98
CA ASN A 337 -12.46 -6.86 12.52
C ASN A 337 -11.56 -6.19 11.47
N GLU A 338 -10.93 -5.08 11.84
CA GLU A 338 -9.98 -4.35 10.98
C GLU A 338 -8.55 -4.37 11.53
N PHE A 339 -8.35 -4.85 12.76
CA PHE A 339 -7.04 -4.90 13.40
C PHE A 339 -6.48 -6.32 13.38
N PHE A 340 -5.33 -6.51 12.74
CA PHE A 340 -4.67 -7.79 12.61
C PHE A 340 -3.16 -7.67 12.80
N THR A 341 -2.59 -8.64 13.49
CA THR A 341 -1.16 -8.96 13.43
C THR A 341 -0.85 -9.79 12.18
N ILE A 342 0.42 -9.88 11.78
CA ILE A 342 0.81 -10.70 10.62
C ILE A 342 0.47 -12.19 10.82
N ASP A 343 0.61 -12.72 12.04
CA ASP A 343 0.29 -14.11 12.36
C ASP A 343 -1.22 -14.38 12.20
N GLN A 344 -2.06 -13.46 12.68
CA GLN A 344 -3.51 -13.55 12.49
C GLN A 344 -3.90 -13.45 11.00
N LEU A 345 -3.20 -12.63 10.22
CA LEU A 345 -3.39 -12.60 8.77
C LEU A 345 -3.01 -13.94 8.15
N VAL A 346 -1.86 -14.52 8.52
CA VAL A 346 -1.43 -15.84 8.01
C VAL A 346 -2.45 -16.92 8.34
N GLU A 347 -2.96 -16.95 9.58
CA GLU A 347 -3.97 -17.93 10.01
C GLU A 347 -5.27 -17.80 9.23
N LYS A 348 -5.74 -16.56 9.01
CA LYS A 348 -7.07 -16.29 8.45
C LYS A 348 -7.10 -16.13 6.94
N PHE A 349 -5.96 -15.88 6.29
CA PHE A 349 -5.93 -15.53 4.88
C PHE A 349 -6.41 -16.68 3.99
N SER A 350 -7.42 -16.37 3.17
CA SER A 350 -7.93 -17.23 2.12
C SER A 350 -8.07 -16.40 0.84
N ILE A 351 -7.48 -16.91 -0.24
CA ILE A 351 -7.50 -16.28 -1.56
C ILE A 351 -8.91 -16.15 -2.13
N ASP A 352 -9.82 -17.05 -1.76
CA ASP A 352 -11.22 -17.08 -2.20
C ASP A 352 -12.04 -15.90 -1.67
N ARG A 353 -11.56 -15.23 -0.62
CA ARG A 353 -12.17 -14.03 -0.03
C ARG A 353 -11.61 -12.73 -0.60
N VAL A 354 -10.68 -12.80 -1.55
CA VAL A 354 -10.19 -11.61 -2.24
C VAL A 354 -11.25 -11.12 -3.22
N ASN A 355 -11.68 -9.88 -3.05
CA ASN A 355 -12.75 -9.26 -3.82
C ASN A 355 -12.33 -8.95 -5.27
N LYS A 356 -13.29 -9.09 -6.19
CA LYS A 356 -13.13 -8.71 -7.61
C LYS A 356 -13.08 -7.21 -7.85
N SER A 357 -13.66 -6.39 -6.97
CA SER A 357 -13.69 -4.93 -7.11
C SER A 357 -12.37 -4.29 -6.69
N GLY A 358 -12.00 -3.19 -7.34
CA GLY A 358 -10.85 -2.39 -6.93
C GLY A 358 -11.10 -1.73 -5.57
N ALA A 359 -10.08 -1.76 -4.70
CA ALA A 359 -10.13 -1.13 -3.39
C ALA A 359 -9.62 0.31 -3.46
N VAL A 360 -10.33 1.26 -2.86
CA VAL A 360 -9.91 2.66 -2.79
C VAL A 360 -8.90 2.81 -1.66
N PHE A 361 -7.78 3.48 -1.95
CA PHE A 361 -6.78 3.83 -0.95
C PHE A 361 -7.23 5.06 -0.15
N ASP A 362 -7.47 4.87 1.14
CA ASP A 362 -7.81 5.88 2.13
C ASP A 362 -6.63 6.16 3.08
N SER A 363 -5.97 7.29 2.87
CA SER A 363 -4.85 7.73 3.71
C SER A 363 -5.25 8.06 5.15
N ALA A 364 -6.49 8.52 5.38
CA ALA A 364 -6.98 8.82 6.72
C ALA A 364 -7.20 7.53 7.52
N LYS A 365 -7.77 6.49 6.87
CA LYS A 365 -7.90 5.16 7.46
C LYS A 365 -6.55 4.54 7.79
N LEU A 366 -5.58 4.63 6.88
CA LEU A 366 -4.22 4.14 7.12
C LEU A 366 -3.57 4.86 8.32
N ARG A 367 -3.70 6.19 8.43
CA ARG A 367 -3.19 6.95 9.58
C ARG A 367 -3.87 6.55 10.89
N TRP A 368 -5.20 6.43 10.91
CA TRP A 368 -5.93 5.96 12.08
C TRP A 368 -5.47 4.57 12.51
N MET A 369 -5.33 3.63 11.57
CA MET A 369 -4.86 2.27 11.82
C MET A 369 -3.43 2.29 12.37
N ASN A 370 -2.56 3.15 11.85
CA ASN A 370 -1.21 3.31 12.39
C ASN A 370 -1.21 3.74 13.86
N GLY A 371 -2.07 4.69 14.23
CA GLY A 371 -2.26 5.07 15.62
C GLY A 371 -2.74 3.90 16.50
N GLN A 372 -3.65 3.06 16.00
CA GLN A 372 -4.07 1.84 16.73
C GLN A 372 -2.89 0.89 16.96
N HIS A 373 -2.06 0.65 15.94
CA HIS A 373 -0.88 -0.21 16.04
C HIS A 373 0.17 0.39 16.99
N LEU A 374 0.42 1.70 16.95
CA LEU A 374 1.32 2.37 17.89
C LEU A 374 0.88 2.19 19.34
N ARG A 375 -0.41 2.35 19.63
CA ARG A 375 -0.97 2.18 20.98
C ARG A 375 -0.99 0.72 21.44
N ALA A 376 -1.01 -0.23 20.51
CA ALA A 376 -0.96 -1.65 20.80
C ALA A 376 0.46 -2.19 21.05
N LEU A 377 1.51 -1.42 20.71
CA LEU A 377 2.89 -1.83 20.97
C LEU A 377 3.15 -1.99 22.47
N PRO A 378 4.04 -2.93 22.87
CA PRO A 378 4.58 -2.95 24.22
C PRO A 378 5.20 -1.60 24.59
N SER A 379 4.98 -1.15 25.83
CA SER A 379 5.45 0.17 26.30
C SER A 379 6.96 0.36 26.08
N GLU A 380 7.76 -0.67 26.30
CA GLU A 380 9.22 -0.61 26.11
C GLU A 380 9.61 -0.38 24.64
N GLU A 381 8.91 -1.02 23.70
CA GLU A 381 9.16 -0.85 22.26
C GLU A 381 8.72 0.53 21.78
N LEU A 382 7.56 1.01 22.25
CA LEU A 382 7.08 2.35 21.93
C LEU A 382 8.05 3.43 22.43
N VAL A 383 8.53 3.30 23.67
CA VAL A 383 9.53 4.23 24.26
C VAL A 383 10.81 4.23 23.43
N LYS A 384 11.30 3.06 23.01
CA LYS A 384 12.49 2.96 22.16
C LYS A 384 12.32 3.66 20.81
N ILE A 385 11.21 3.41 20.12
CA ILE A 385 10.94 4.00 18.80
C ILE A 385 10.83 5.52 18.90
N ILE A 386 10.07 6.02 19.87
CA ILE A 386 9.81 7.45 20.05
C ILE A 386 11.05 8.17 20.59
N GLY A 387 11.79 7.56 21.51
CA GLY A 387 13.05 8.08 22.03
C GLY A 387 14.12 8.24 20.94
N GLU A 388 14.33 7.21 20.11
CA GLU A 388 15.24 7.30 18.97
C GLU A 388 14.80 8.35 17.95
N ARG A 389 13.48 8.53 17.76
CA ARG A 389 12.95 9.61 16.91
C ARG A 389 13.32 10.98 17.47
N TRP A 390 13.07 11.24 18.75
CA TRP A 390 13.38 12.54 19.36
C TRP A 390 14.87 12.85 19.37
N LYS A 391 15.72 11.85 19.58
CA LYS A 391 17.17 12.00 19.48
C LYS A 391 17.62 12.33 18.06
N THR A 392 17.12 11.58 17.07
CA THR A 392 17.45 11.78 15.65
C THR A 392 16.94 13.13 15.14
N ALA A 393 15.78 13.58 15.60
CA ALA A 393 15.23 14.90 15.29
C ALA A 393 15.97 16.05 16.01
N GLY A 394 16.90 15.74 16.91
CA GLY A 394 17.65 16.72 17.69
C GLY A 394 16.80 17.44 18.73
N ILE A 395 15.67 16.86 19.15
CA ILE A 395 14.80 17.41 20.21
C ILE A 395 15.37 17.07 21.58
N LEU A 396 15.75 15.81 21.76
CA LEU A 396 16.42 15.31 22.96
C LEU A 396 17.86 14.92 22.64
N LEU A 397 18.73 14.97 23.64
CA LEU A 397 20.12 14.53 23.53
C LEU A 397 20.26 13.02 23.77
N GLU A 398 19.30 12.42 24.49
CA GLU A 398 19.24 11.00 24.83
C GLU A 398 17.96 10.36 24.27
N SER A 399 18.04 9.06 23.93
CA SER A 399 16.92 8.27 23.40
C SER A 399 16.29 7.33 24.43
N GLU A 400 16.87 7.24 25.63
CA GLU A 400 16.44 6.32 26.68
C GLU A 400 16.32 7.05 28.03
N GLY A 401 15.87 6.34 29.06
CA GLY A 401 15.79 6.86 30.43
C GLY A 401 14.38 7.24 30.88
N MET A 402 14.27 7.59 32.17
CA MET A 402 12.96 7.82 32.82
C MET A 402 12.19 9.00 32.23
N PHE A 403 12.90 10.07 31.83
CA PHE A 403 12.26 11.22 31.20
C PHE A 403 11.63 10.85 29.85
N VAL A 404 12.36 10.14 28.99
CA VAL A 404 11.84 9.67 27.68
C VAL A 404 10.63 8.77 27.91
N LYS A 405 10.71 7.83 28.84
CA LYS A 405 9.60 6.94 29.19
C LYS A 405 8.34 7.71 29.63
N GLU A 406 8.47 8.64 30.58
CA GLU A 406 7.36 9.44 31.06
C GLU A 406 6.79 10.37 29.98
N ALA A 407 7.65 10.96 29.14
CA ALA A 407 7.24 11.80 28.02
C ALA A 407 6.49 10.99 26.96
N THR A 408 6.96 9.81 26.60
CA THR A 408 6.26 8.93 25.66
C THR A 408 4.89 8.54 26.21
N GLU A 409 4.80 8.14 27.48
CA GLU A 409 3.54 7.73 28.08
C GLU A 409 2.52 8.87 28.16
N LEU A 410 2.96 10.11 28.43
CA LEU A 410 2.08 11.29 28.44
C LEU A 410 1.58 11.66 27.04
N LEU A 411 2.43 11.49 26.01
CA LEU A 411 2.20 12.04 24.67
C LEU A 411 1.63 11.02 23.68
N LYS A 412 1.66 9.72 23.98
CA LYS A 412 1.29 8.64 23.05
C LYS A 412 -0.10 8.78 22.41
N ASP A 413 -1.07 9.35 23.12
CA ASP A 413 -2.44 9.51 22.60
C ASP A 413 -2.54 10.60 21.52
N GLY A 414 -1.56 11.50 21.45
CA GLY A 414 -1.45 12.52 20.41
C GLY A 414 -0.60 12.11 19.20
N ILE A 415 -0.15 10.85 19.13
CA ILE A 415 0.78 10.34 18.14
C ILE A 415 0.08 9.26 17.31
N ASP A 416 -0.18 9.56 16.03
CA ASP A 416 -0.68 8.55 15.08
C ASP A 416 0.41 8.07 14.12
N LEU A 417 1.47 8.85 13.94
CA LEU A 417 2.70 8.51 13.23
C LEU A 417 3.90 8.77 14.14
N VAL A 418 4.97 7.99 13.98
CA VAL A 418 6.21 8.19 14.75
C VAL A 418 6.73 9.63 14.61
N THR A 419 6.56 10.26 13.44
CA THR A 419 6.96 11.65 13.18
C THR A 419 6.10 12.69 13.90
N ASP A 420 4.86 12.36 14.30
CA ASP A 420 4.03 13.28 15.09
C ASP A 420 4.64 13.52 16.48
N ALA A 421 5.46 12.59 16.96
CA ALA A 421 6.20 12.68 18.22
C ALA A 421 6.98 14.00 18.34
N ASP A 422 7.57 14.45 17.24
CA ASP A 422 8.36 15.68 17.19
C ASP A 422 7.50 16.90 17.52
N LYS A 423 6.33 16.96 16.87
CA LYS A 423 5.40 18.07 17.02
C LYS A 423 4.82 18.09 18.42
N VAL A 424 4.40 16.94 18.96
CA VAL A 424 3.81 16.90 20.31
C VAL A 424 4.84 17.23 21.39
N MET A 425 6.09 16.78 21.24
CA MET A 425 7.15 17.11 22.19
C MET A 425 7.60 18.58 22.10
N SER A 426 7.80 19.10 20.89
CA SER A 426 8.10 20.52 20.69
C SER A 426 6.97 21.41 21.23
N ASN A 427 5.72 20.98 21.05
CA ASN A 427 4.57 21.65 21.63
C ASN A 427 4.54 21.57 23.17
N LEU A 428 5.00 20.49 23.80
CA LEU A 428 5.10 20.43 25.26
C LEU A 428 6.12 21.44 25.80
N LEU A 429 7.27 21.55 25.12
CA LEU A 429 8.42 22.35 25.54
C LEU A 429 8.26 23.86 25.25
N SER A 430 7.42 24.23 24.28
CA SER A 430 7.15 25.64 23.95
C SER A 430 6.23 26.34 24.96
N TYR A 431 6.29 27.68 25.00
CA TYR A 431 5.44 28.50 25.87
C TYR A 431 4.83 29.70 25.13
N PRO A 432 3.80 29.49 24.29
CA PRO A 432 3.21 30.55 23.45
C PRO A 432 2.16 31.38 24.21
N LEU A 433 2.49 31.85 25.42
CA LEU A 433 1.54 32.53 26.31
C LEU A 433 0.92 33.78 25.66
N ASN A 434 1.74 34.71 25.18
CA ASN A 434 1.25 35.98 24.64
C ASN A 434 0.30 35.78 23.45
N SER A 435 0.69 34.93 22.48
CA SER A 435 -0.16 34.60 21.34
C SER A 435 -1.47 33.92 21.73
N THR A 436 -1.45 33.09 22.79
CA THR A 436 -2.65 32.43 23.29
C THR A 436 -3.59 33.44 23.95
N LEU A 437 -3.05 34.35 24.78
CA LEU A 437 -3.84 35.37 25.47
C LEU A 437 -4.43 36.42 24.52
N THR A 438 -3.76 36.74 23.42
CA THR A 438 -4.30 37.70 22.43
C THR A 438 -5.26 37.07 21.42
N SER A 439 -5.45 35.75 21.45
CA SER A 439 -6.39 35.05 20.58
C SER A 439 -7.85 35.20 21.04
N ALA A 440 -8.79 35.07 20.09
CA ALA A 440 -10.22 35.09 20.39
C ALA A 440 -10.65 34.00 21.40
N GLU A 441 -10.00 32.83 21.34
CA GLU A 441 -10.27 31.70 22.24
C GLU A 441 -9.68 31.91 23.65
N GLY A 442 -8.65 32.76 23.77
CA GLY A 442 -8.02 33.14 25.03
C GLY A 442 -8.79 34.20 25.83
N LYS A 443 -9.62 35.01 25.16
CA LYS A 443 -10.40 36.09 25.77
C LYS A 443 -11.26 35.66 26.97
N PRO A 444 -12.07 34.59 26.89
CA PRO A 444 -12.88 34.14 28.03
C PRO A 444 -12.04 33.74 29.25
N VAL A 445 -10.79 33.30 29.04
CA VAL A 445 -9.90 32.91 30.15
C VAL A 445 -9.34 34.16 30.83
N LEU A 446 -9.01 35.22 30.07
CA LEU A 446 -8.53 36.49 30.63
C LEU A 446 -9.60 37.17 31.50
N GLU A 447 -10.85 37.16 31.02
CA GLU A 447 -12.01 37.73 31.70
C GLU A 447 -12.37 36.99 33.00
N ASP A 448 -12.01 35.70 33.13
CA ASP A 448 -12.18 34.91 34.37
C ASP A 448 -11.10 35.20 35.42
N LYS A 449 -10.80 36.49 35.63
CA LYS A 449 -9.82 37.01 36.61
C LYS A 449 -8.46 36.30 36.55
N LEU A 450 -7.96 36.04 35.34
CA LEU A 450 -6.64 35.42 35.15
C LEU A 450 -5.49 36.14 35.88
N PRO A 451 -5.44 37.49 35.95
CA PRO A 451 -4.38 38.19 36.70
C PRO A 451 -4.33 37.80 38.19
N GLU A 452 -5.48 37.60 38.84
CA GLU A 452 -5.56 37.21 40.26
C GLU A 452 -4.98 35.81 40.48
N VAL A 453 -5.28 34.87 39.56
CA VAL A 453 -4.72 33.52 39.58
C VAL A 453 -3.21 33.57 39.30
N ALA A 454 -2.76 34.41 38.37
CA ALA A 454 -1.36 34.57 38.04
C ALA A 454 -0.54 35.12 39.22
N SER A 455 -1.01 36.17 39.91
CA SER A 455 -0.33 36.70 41.10
C SER A 455 -0.19 35.65 42.19
N SER A 456 -1.25 34.86 42.43
CA SER A 456 -1.22 33.78 43.44
C SER A 456 -0.30 32.63 43.04
N LEU A 457 -0.26 32.30 41.74
CA LEU A 457 0.64 31.28 41.20
C LEU A 457 2.10 31.71 41.31
N ILE A 458 2.41 32.97 41.00
CA ILE A 458 3.75 33.56 41.16
C ILE A 458 4.17 33.50 42.64
N ALA A 459 3.29 33.84 43.58
CA ALA A 459 3.59 33.75 45.01
C ALA A 459 3.88 32.30 45.47
N ALA A 460 3.11 31.32 44.97
CA ALA A 460 3.34 29.90 45.24
C ALA A 460 4.68 29.39 44.65
N TYR A 461 5.13 29.98 43.54
CA TYR A 461 6.41 29.67 42.94
C TYR A 461 7.58 30.33 43.68
N ASP A 462 7.48 31.62 44.03
CA ASP A 462 8.52 32.38 44.71
C ASP A 462 8.76 31.90 46.15
N SER A 463 7.72 31.38 46.81
CA SER A 463 7.84 30.73 48.12
C SER A 463 8.45 29.32 48.06
N GLY A 464 8.65 28.76 46.86
CA GLY A 464 9.14 27.40 46.65
C GLY A 464 8.10 26.29 46.86
N GLU A 465 6.86 26.63 47.22
CA GLU A 465 5.78 25.67 47.46
C GLU A 465 5.52 24.80 46.22
N LEU A 466 5.41 25.42 45.05
CA LEU A 466 5.19 24.72 43.79
C LEU A 466 6.37 23.82 43.42
N ARG A 467 7.61 24.28 43.60
CA ARG A 467 8.80 23.47 43.27
C ARG A 467 8.86 22.20 44.11
N LYS A 468 8.66 22.33 45.43
CA LYS A 468 8.60 21.18 46.34
C LYS A 468 7.51 20.18 45.95
N ALA A 469 6.35 20.69 45.53
CA ALA A 469 5.27 19.83 45.04
C ALA A 469 5.65 19.06 43.76
N LEU A 470 6.44 19.65 42.87
CA LEU A 470 6.92 19.00 41.65
C LEU A 470 8.03 17.98 41.92
N GLU A 471 8.89 18.23 42.91
CA GLU A 471 9.91 17.28 43.39
C GLU A 471 9.26 16.00 43.97
N GLU A 472 8.12 16.15 44.66
CA GLU A 472 7.29 15.04 45.15
C GLU A 472 6.52 14.30 44.03
N GLY A 473 6.69 14.70 42.76
CA GLY A 473 6.07 14.06 41.61
C GLY A 473 4.55 14.23 41.54
N HIS A 474 3.87 13.23 40.97
CA HIS A 474 2.42 13.26 40.75
C HIS A 474 1.63 13.45 42.05
N ALA A 475 2.06 12.83 43.16
CA ALA A 475 1.37 12.94 44.44
C ALA A 475 1.48 14.36 45.02
N GLY A 476 2.66 14.99 44.90
CA GLY A 476 2.88 16.37 45.33
C GLY A 476 2.05 17.36 44.52
N TRP A 477 2.07 17.24 43.19
CA TRP A 477 1.23 18.05 42.30
C TRP A 477 -0.26 17.99 42.68
N GLN A 478 -0.81 16.79 42.89
CA GLN A 478 -2.23 16.61 43.24
C GLN A 478 -2.58 17.23 44.61
N LYS A 479 -1.69 17.13 45.60
CA LYS A 479 -1.87 17.80 46.90
C LYS A 479 -1.84 19.31 46.75
N TRP A 480 -0.85 19.83 46.01
CA TRP A 480 -0.66 21.26 45.81
C TRP A 480 -1.84 21.88 45.06
N VAL A 481 -2.26 21.32 43.92
CA VAL A 481 -3.36 21.89 43.12
C VAL A 481 -4.68 21.91 43.90
N LYS A 482 -4.90 20.92 44.78
CA LYS A 482 -6.07 20.88 45.67
C LYS A 482 -6.01 22.00 46.73
N SER A 483 -4.85 22.25 47.32
CA SER A 483 -4.65 23.34 48.28
C SER A 483 -4.74 24.71 47.61
N PHE A 484 -4.11 24.88 46.46
CA PHE A 484 -4.17 26.08 45.63
C PHE A 484 -5.61 26.42 45.21
N GLY A 485 -6.38 25.42 44.78
CA GLY A 485 -7.81 25.59 44.48
C GLY A 485 -8.66 26.01 45.69
N LYS A 486 -8.36 25.51 46.90
CA LYS A 486 -9.04 25.94 48.14
C LYS A 486 -8.72 27.38 48.49
N LEU A 487 -7.46 27.80 48.35
CA LEU A 487 -7.02 29.18 48.60
C LEU A 487 -7.78 30.17 47.71
N LEU A 488 -7.88 29.87 46.42
CA LEU A 488 -8.58 30.71 45.44
C LEU A 488 -10.09 30.49 45.38
N LYS A 489 -10.63 29.53 46.13
CA LYS A 489 -12.03 29.08 46.07
C LYS A 489 -12.47 28.69 44.64
N ARG A 490 -11.56 28.11 43.85
CA ARG A 490 -11.78 27.66 42.45
C ARG A 490 -11.68 26.13 42.35
N LYS A 491 -12.45 25.53 41.43
CA LYS A 491 -12.46 24.07 41.18
C LYS A 491 -12.78 23.77 39.72
N GLY A 492 -12.44 22.57 39.23
CA GLY A 492 -12.78 22.14 37.88
C GLY A 492 -12.26 23.12 36.82
N LYS A 493 -13.07 23.42 35.80
CA LYS A 493 -12.65 24.28 34.68
C LYS A 493 -12.12 25.65 35.13
N SER A 494 -12.74 26.29 36.12
CA SER A 494 -12.32 27.63 36.59
C SER A 494 -10.99 27.65 37.36
N LEU A 495 -10.46 26.48 37.74
CA LEU A 495 -9.12 26.32 38.31
C LEU A 495 -8.12 25.85 37.26
N PHE A 496 -8.45 24.76 36.57
CA PHE A 496 -7.51 24.07 35.68
C PHE A 496 -7.27 24.83 34.37
N MET A 497 -8.26 25.59 33.87
CA MET A 497 -8.09 26.36 32.62
C MET A 497 -7.13 27.54 32.80
N PRO A 498 -7.28 28.41 33.82
CA PRO A 498 -6.27 29.44 34.12
C PRO A 498 -4.88 28.84 34.37
N LEU A 499 -4.77 27.78 35.18
CA LEU A 499 -3.49 27.14 35.46
C LEU A 499 -2.82 26.58 34.20
N ARG A 500 -3.60 25.96 33.30
CA ARG A 500 -3.06 25.46 32.03
C ARG A 500 -2.48 26.59 31.20
N VAL A 501 -3.23 27.67 31.01
CA VAL A 501 -2.76 28.81 30.23
C VAL A 501 -1.51 29.41 30.86
N LEU A 502 -1.48 29.62 32.17
CA LEU A 502 -0.34 30.21 32.86
C LEU A 502 0.90 29.30 32.91
N LEU A 503 0.74 27.98 32.96
CA LEU A 503 1.87 27.06 33.09
C LEU A 503 2.36 26.50 31.75
N THR A 504 1.46 26.35 30.77
CA THR A 504 1.78 25.77 29.44
C THR A 504 1.72 26.79 28.31
N GLY A 505 1.13 27.97 28.54
CA GLY A 505 0.91 28.99 27.52
C GLY A 505 -0.17 28.58 26.51
N LYS A 506 -1.03 27.61 26.82
CA LYS A 506 -1.95 26.97 25.85
C LYS A 506 -3.33 26.70 26.45
N LEU A 507 -4.35 26.62 25.60
CA LEU A 507 -5.74 26.31 25.98
C LEU A 507 -6.03 24.81 26.07
N HIS A 508 -5.30 24.01 25.31
CA HIS A 508 -5.46 22.55 25.21
C HIS A 508 -4.10 21.86 25.32
N GLY A 509 -4.13 20.55 25.59
CA GLY A 509 -2.94 19.72 25.68
C GLY A 509 -3.16 18.47 26.53
N PRO A 510 -2.10 17.68 26.75
CA PRO A 510 -2.17 16.47 27.57
C PRO A 510 -2.45 16.79 29.06
N ASP A 511 -2.41 15.77 29.91
CA ASP A 511 -2.60 15.93 31.36
C ASP A 511 -1.65 17.02 31.89
N MET A 512 -2.22 17.97 32.65
CA MET A 512 -1.45 19.12 33.11
C MET A 512 -0.40 18.70 34.16
N GLY A 513 -0.72 17.77 35.06
CA GLY A 513 0.22 17.33 36.08
C GLY A 513 1.46 16.70 35.46
N GLY A 514 1.27 15.73 34.56
CA GLY A 514 2.34 15.12 33.79
C GLY A 514 3.12 16.15 32.96
N SER A 515 2.42 17.09 32.32
CA SER A 515 3.05 18.13 31.50
C SER A 515 4.01 18.99 32.32
N ILE A 516 3.55 19.52 33.45
CA ILE A 516 4.35 20.44 34.28
C ILE A 516 5.49 19.69 34.98
N LEU A 517 5.27 18.45 35.40
CA LEU A 517 6.33 17.60 35.93
C LEU A 517 7.44 17.35 34.89
N LEU A 518 7.09 17.07 33.64
CA LEU A 518 8.07 16.90 32.57
C LEU A 518 8.80 18.21 32.25
N ILE A 519 8.09 19.34 32.17
CA ILE A 519 8.72 20.65 31.94
C ILE A 519 9.70 20.99 33.08
N TYR A 520 9.33 20.69 34.33
CA TYR A 520 10.20 20.86 35.49
C TYR A 520 11.42 19.95 35.40
N LYS A 521 11.21 18.65 35.15
CA LYS A 521 12.30 17.65 34.97
C LYS A 521 13.27 18.04 33.85
N ALA A 522 12.75 18.52 32.72
CA ALA A 522 13.55 19.00 31.59
C ALA A 522 14.44 20.20 31.97
N GLY A 523 13.94 21.09 32.85
CA GLY A 523 14.69 22.26 33.31
C GLY A 523 15.79 21.95 34.32
N ILE A 524 15.59 20.93 35.18
CA ILE A 524 16.60 20.50 36.17
C ILE A 524 17.62 19.52 35.57
N ASN A 525 17.19 18.67 34.63
CA ASN A 525 18.04 17.79 33.87
C ASN A 525 18.53 18.53 32.62
N GLY A 526 19.21 19.66 32.81
CA GLY A 526 19.57 20.64 31.77
C GLY A 526 20.36 20.10 30.56
N ASP A 527 20.70 18.81 30.57
CA ASP A 527 21.40 18.09 29.52
C ASP A 527 20.50 17.17 28.67
N ILE A 528 19.19 17.05 28.95
CA ILE A 528 18.33 16.12 28.19
C ILE A 528 17.66 16.74 26.97
N VAL A 529 17.31 18.02 27.04
CA VAL A 529 16.67 18.77 25.94
C VAL A 529 17.74 19.51 25.16
N ASN A 530 17.72 19.42 23.83
CA ASN A 530 18.67 20.16 23.01
C ASN A 530 18.48 21.68 23.18
N PRO A 531 19.51 22.46 23.54
CA PRO A 531 19.38 23.91 23.72
C PRO A 531 18.86 24.67 22.49
N GLN A 532 18.99 24.11 21.28
CA GLN A 532 18.62 24.77 20.03
C GLN A 532 17.11 24.78 19.73
N ILE A 533 16.29 23.99 20.44
CA ILE A 533 14.86 23.84 20.10
C ILE A 533 13.94 24.88 20.75
N GLY A 534 14.51 25.88 21.43
CA GLY A 534 13.74 26.96 22.06
C GLY A 534 12.89 26.50 23.24
N PHE A 535 13.39 25.52 24.02
CA PHE A 535 12.76 25.10 25.26
C PHE A 535 12.68 26.26 26.24
N VAL A 536 11.48 26.54 26.75
CA VAL A 536 11.26 27.54 27.79
C VAL A 536 11.10 26.83 29.13
N THR A 537 12.12 26.95 29.97
CA THR A 537 12.16 26.36 31.32
C THR A 537 11.04 26.89 32.19
N LEU A 538 10.69 26.17 33.26
CA LEU A 538 9.69 26.64 34.22
C LEU A 538 10.07 28.03 34.77
N ASP A 539 11.36 28.26 35.03
CA ASP A 539 11.88 29.51 35.55
C ASP A 539 11.70 30.69 34.60
N GLU A 540 11.97 30.48 33.31
CA GLU A 540 11.72 31.49 32.27
C GLU A 540 10.23 31.78 32.10
N ARG A 541 9.37 30.75 32.17
CA ARG A 541 7.90 30.95 32.11
C ARG A 541 7.42 31.85 33.24
N PHE A 542 7.92 31.65 34.47
CA PHE A 542 7.59 32.51 35.61
C PHE A 542 8.18 33.91 35.48
N ARG A 543 9.35 34.07 34.87
CA ARG A 543 9.88 35.40 34.51
C ARG A 543 8.94 36.12 33.54
N THR A 544 8.50 35.44 32.48
CA THR A 544 7.52 35.99 31.52
C THR A 544 6.20 36.38 32.21
N LEU A 545 5.70 35.58 33.16
CA LEU A 545 4.49 35.92 33.91
C LEU A 545 4.63 37.18 34.77
N LYS A 546 5.83 37.42 35.34
CA LYS A 546 6.12 38.62 36.14
C LYS A 546 6.23 39.88 35.29
N GLU A 547 6.69 39.73 34.05
CA GLU A 547 6.89 40.83 33.09
C GLU A 547 5.63 41.12 32.25
N LEU A 548 4.56 40.34 32.42
CA LEU A 548 3.34 40.46 31.62
C LEU A 548 2.57 41.75 31.95
N ASP A 549 2.32 42.58 30.93
CA ASP A 549 1.45 43.75 31.06
C ASP A 549 -0.03 43.35 30.90
N TRP A 550 -0.67 43.10 32.04
CA TRP A 550 -2.07 42.70 32.11
C TRP A 550 -3.04 43.78 31.61
N GLU A 551 -2.70 45.06 31.73
CA GLU A 551 -3.57 46.16 31.31
C GLU A 551 -3.49 46.36 29.79
N ALA A 552 -2.29 46.25 29.20
CA ALA A 552 -2.13 46.24 27.75
C ALA A 552 -2.87 45.06 27.09
N LEU A 553 -2.86 43.87 27.73
CA LEU A 553 -3.57 42.69 27.22
C LEU A 553 -5.10 42.86 27.23
N LYS A 554 -5.66 43.48 28.26
CA LYS A 554 -7.10 43.82 28.30
C LYS A 554 -7.46 44.84 27.22
N ALA A 555 -6.67 45.90 27.09
CA ALA A 555 -6.89 46.94 26.08
C ALA A 555 -6.84 46.40 24.63
N LEU A 556 -5.92 45.47 24.34
CA LEU A 556 -5.80 44.81 23.03
C LEU A 556 -7.01 43.92 22.69
N GLN A 557 -7.67 43.33 23.69
CA GLN A 557 -8.88 42.51 23.49
C GLN A 557 -10.16 43.34 23.36
N GLU A 558 -10.19 44.55 23.93
CA GLU A 558 -11.28 45.51 23.75
C GLU A 558 -11.24 46.19 22.38
N ALA A 559 -10.05 46.30 21.76
CA ALA A 559 -9.83 46.90 20.45
C ALA A 559 -10.08 45.95 19.25
N GLN A 560 -10.26 44.64 19.48
CA GLN A 560 -10.56 43.66 18.44
C GLN A 560 -12.09 43.64 18.18
N PRO A 561 -12.57 44.03 16.97
CA PRO A 561 -14.00 43.99 16.67
C PRO A 561 -14.51 42.54 16.69
N GLU A 562 -15.73 42.33 17.19
CA GLU A 562 -16.38 41.02 17.15
C GLU A 562 -16.39 40.48 15.70
N PRO A 563 -16.06 39.19 15.48
CA PRO A 563 -16.27 38.59 14.17
C PRO A 563 -17.76 38.66 13.87
N ALA A 564 -18.12 39.39 12.80
CA ALA A 564 -19.49 39.48 12.32
C ALA A 564 -20.07 38.07 12.21
N ALA A 565 -21.16 37.82 12.93
CA ALA A 565 -21.93 36.60 12.84
C ALA A 565 -22.37 36.40 11.37
N THR A 566 -21.67 35.53 10.65
CA THR A 566 -22.13 35.01 9.37
C THR A 566 -23.28 34.06 9.64
N ALA A 567 -24.48 34.64 9.72
CA ALA A 567 -25.71 33.91 9.52
C ALA A 567 -25.72 33.41 8.06
N PHE A 568 -25.42 32.12 7.87
CA PHE A 568 -25.82 31.39 6.67
C PHE A 568 -26.81 30.30 7.09
N HIS A 569 -28.03 30.45 6.59
CA HIS A 569 -29.09 29.46 6.57
C HIS A 569 -28.74 28.26 5.69
#